data_AF-A0AAD7PFH0-F1
#
_entry.id   AF-A0AAD7PFH0-F1
#
_cell.length_a   1.000
_cell.length_b   1.000
_cell.length_c   1.000
_cell.angle_alpha   90.00
_cell.angle_beta   90.00
_cell.angle_gamma   90.00
#
_symmetry.space_group_name_H-M   'P 1'
#
loop_
_entity.id
_entity.type
_entity.pdbx_description
1 polymer ?
#
loop_
_entity_poly.entity_id
_entity_poly.type
_entity_poly.pdbx_seq_one_letter_code
_entity_poly.pdbx_strand_id
1 'polypeptide(L)'
;MGCSGFCKGYSKVKYMRRRWRRTTVRGGGCHRVKVQMKMRKLQRLIPGGNGLNPDRLFLRTAEHILHLRFQLNVLQALSDIYN
;
A
#
# COMPACT_ATOMS: atom_id res chain seq x y z
N MET A 1 -50.45 2.21 -26.26
CA MET A 1 -48.99 1.98 -26.39
C MET A 1 -48.27 3.29 -26.15
N GLY A 2 -47.31 3.35 -25.23
CA GLY A 2 -46.55 4.58 -24.99
C GLY A 2 -45.65 4.51 -23.76
N CYS A 3 -44.75 3.52 -23.71
CA CYS A 3 -43.72 3.41 -22.67
C CYS A 3 -42.72 4.57 -22.77
N SER A 4 -42.89 5.63 -21.98
CA SER A 4 -41.99 6.80 -21.97
C SER A 4 -41.26 7.03 -20.63
N GLY A 5 -41.25 6.04 -19.73
CA GLY A 5 -40.57 6.14 -18.43
C GLY A 5 -39.09 5.72 -18.40
N PHE A 6 -38.61 4.95 -19.39
CA PHE A 6 -37.32 4.25 -19.29
C PHE A 6 -36.08 5.07 -19.70
N CYS A 7 -36.24 6.22 -20.37
CA CYS A 7 -35.11 6.97 -20.94
C CYS A 7 -34.39 7.89 -19.94
N LYS A 8 -35.05 8.35 -18.87
CA LYS A 8 -34.41 9.26 -17.87
C LYS A 8 -33.37 8.55 -17.00
N GLY A 9 -33.54 7.26 -16.72
CA GLY A 9 -32.61 6.47 -15.91
C GLY A 9 -31.29 6.16 -16.63
N TYR A 10 -31.37 5.77 -17.91
CA TYR A 10 -30.22 5.36 -18.73
C TYR A 10 -29.12 6.43 -18.87
N SER A 11 -29.53 7.70 -18.96
CA SER A 11 -28.61 8.84 -19.08
C SER A 11 -27.78 9.09 -17.82
N LYS A 12 -28.37 8.88 -16.62
CA LYS A 12 -27.69 9.04 -15.33
C LYS A 12 -26.64 7.95 -15.12
N VAL A 13 -26.94 6.69 -15.50
CA VAL A 13 -25.98 5.58 -15.39
C VAL A 13 -24.80 5.75 -16.36
N LYS A 14 -25.04 6.28 -17.58
CA LYS A 14 -23.96 6.61 -18.54
C LYS A 14 -23.09 7.78 -18.05
N TYR A 15 -23.68 8.82 -17.46
CA TYR A 15 -22.91 9.94 -16.88
C TYR A 15 -22.04 9.46 -15.72
N MET A 16 -22.58 8.62 -14.83
CA MET A 16 -21.82 7.98 -13.76
C MET A 16 -20.67 7.13 -14.35
N ARG A 17 -20.94 6.20 -15.28
CA ARG A 17 -19.90 5.37 -15.91
C ARG A 17 -18.79 6.20 -16.59
N ARG A 18 -19.13 7.32 -17.24
CA ARG A 18 -18.13 8.24 -17.83
C ARG A 18 -17.31 8.97 -16.76
N ARG A 19 -17.92 9.37 -15.64
CA ARG A 19 -17.22 9.99 -14.51
C ARG A 19 -16.25 9.01 -13.87
N TRP A 20 -16.69 7.78 -13.59
CA TRP A 20 -15.85 6.71 -13.06
C TRP A 20 -14.69 6.36 -14.01
N ARG A 21 -14.93 6.28 -15.32
CA ARG A 21 -13.86 6.11 -16.33
C ARG A 21 -12.89 7.29 -16.37
N ARG A 22 -13.33 8.53 -16.17
CA ARG A 22 -12.41 9.70 -16.12
C ARG A 22 -11.55 9.71 -14.86
N THR A 23 -12.07 9.24 -13.73
CA THR A 23 -11.31 9.12 -12.48
C THR A 23 -10.27 8.00 -12.55
N THR A 24 -10.54 6.91 -13.28
CA THR A 24 -9.59 5.79 -13.42
C THR A 24 -8.57 5.97 -14.54
N VAL A 25 -8.81 6.84 -15.53
CA VAL A 25 -7.97 6.99 -16.74
C VAL A 25 -7.04 8.22 -16.72
N ARG A 26 -7.16 9.13 -15.74
CA ARG A 26 -6.15 10.21 -15.56
C ARG A 26 -4.92 9.67 -14.79
N GLY A 27 -3.98 9.11 -15.55
CA GLY A 27 -2.75 8.41 -15.16
C GLY A 27 -1.67 9.15 -14.36
N GLY A 28 -2.04 10.04 -13.41
CA GLY A 28 -1.08 10.67 -12.48
C GLY A 28 -1.20 10.21 -11.02
N GLY A 29 -2.36 9.69 -10.61
CA GLY A 29 -2.63 9.28 -9.23
C GLY A 29 -2.11 7.89 -8.84
N CYS A 30 -1.78 7.05 -9.82
CA CYS A 30 -1.42 5.64 -9.59
C CYS A 30 -0.10 5.49 -8.81
N HIS A 31 0.90 6.35 -9.06
CA HIS A 31 2.19 6.25 -8.40
C HIS A 31 2.11 6.64 -6.92
N ARG A 32 1.48 7.76 -6.58
CA ARG A 32 1.27 8.17 -5.17
C ARG A 32 0.46 7.14 -4.38
N VAL A 33 -0.59 6.59 -4.99
CA VAL A 33 -1.38 5.52 -4.36
C VAL A 33 -0.55 4.25 -4.14
N LYS A 34 0.27 3.85 -5.13
CA LYS A 34 1.20 2.71 -4.99
C LYS A 34 2.24 2.93 -3.89
N VAL A 35 2.83 4.12 -3.80
CA VAL A 35 3.80 4.49 -2.75
C VAL A 35 3.14 4.43 -1.37
N GLN A 36 1.94 4.99 -1.23
CA GLN A 36 1.18 4.91 0.03
C GLN A 36 0.83 3.46 0.42
N MET A 37 0.48 2.60 -0.54
CA MET A 37 0.24 1.18 -0.27
C MET A 37 1.52 0.47 0.21
N LYS A 38 2.68 0.77 -0.41
CA LYS A 38 3.98 0.23 0.03
C LYS A 38 4.35 0.73 1.42
N MET A 39 4.13 2.02 1.72
CA MET A 39 4.35 2.57 3.06
C MET A 39 3.45 1.92 4.11
N ARG A 40 2.15 1.75 3.84
CA ARG A 40 1.23 1.06 4.76
C ARG A 40 1.65 -0.39 5.03
N LYS A 41 2.17 -1.09 4.02
CA LYS A 41 2.73 -2.44 4.20
C LYS A 41 3.97 -2.41 5.10
N LEU A 42 4.87 -1.45 4.88
CA LEU A 42 6.07 -1.28 5.70
C LEU A 42 5.74 -0.95 7.17
N GLN A 43 4.74 -0.11 7.40
CA GLN A 43 4.25 0.22 8.76
C GLN A 43 3.73 -1.00 9.52
N ARG A 44 3.15 -1.99 8.82
CA ARG A 44 2.66 -3.23 9.45
C ARG A 44 3.77 -4.23 9.75
N LEU A 45 4.82 -4.24 8.94
CA LEU A 45 5.96 -5.15 9.09
C LEU A 45 6.88 -4.73 10.24
N ILE A 46 6.98 -3.42 10.50
CA ILE A 46 7.90 -2.90 11.50
C ILE A 46 7.18 -2.78 12.85
N PRO A 47 7.74 -3.34 13.93
CA PRO A 47 7.19 -3.17 15.26
C PRO A 47 7.13 -1.67 15.64
N GLY A 48 5.92 -1.19 15.93
CA GLY A 48 5.66 0.24 16.21
C GLY A 48 5.68 1.17 15.00
N GLY A 49 5.56 0.63 13.77
CA GLY A 49 5.53 1.39 12.52
C GLY A 49 4.25 2.20 12.27
N ASN A 50 3.16 1.94 13.01
CA ASN A 50 1.86 2.57 12.77
C ASN A 50 1.90 4.08 13.03
N GLY A 51 1.61 4.87 11.99
CA GLY A 51 1.50 6.34 12.10
C GLY A 51 2.82 7.10 12.13
N LEU A 52 3.97 6.44 11.95
CA LEU A 52 5.27 7.11 11.85
C LEU A 52 5.44 7.83 10.51
N ASN A 53 6.04 9.03 10.57
CA ASN A 53 6.49 9.78 9.39
C ASN A 53 7.43 8.92 8.52
N PRO A 54 7.42 9.09 7.18
CA PRO A 54 8.28 8.36 6.24
C PRO A 54 9.72 8.21 6.70
N ASP A 55 10.35 9.32 7.07
CA ASP A 55 11.79 9.37 7.36
C ASP A 55 12.12 8.56 8.62
N ARG A 56 11.26 8.64 9.64
CA ARG A 56 11.39 7.85 10.87
C ARG A 56 11.07 6.37 10.64
N LEU A 57 10.12 6.08 9.75
CA LEU A 57 9.79 4.71 9.39
C LEU A 57 11.00 4.03 8.74
N PHE A 58 11.68 4.70 7.81
CA PHE A 58 12.89 4.17 7.18
C PHE A 58 14.04 3.97 8.16
N LEU A 59 14.30 4.95 9.03
CA LEU A 59 15.33 4.82 10.06
C LEU A 59 15.08 3.60 10.96
N ARG A 60 13.84 3.45 11.44
CA ARG A 60 13.44 2.31 12.27
C ARG A 60 13.46 0.99 11.51
N THR A 61 13.21 1.02 10.19
CA THR A 61 13.38 -0.15 9.31
C THR A 61 14.83 -0.61 9.29
N ALA A 62 15.76 0.34 9.11
CA ALA A 62 17.19 0.05 9.03
C ALA A 62 17.71 -0.54 10.34
N GLU A 63 17.33 0.07 11.48
CA GLU A 63 17.65 -0.45 12.81
C GLU A 63 17.12 -1.88 13.00
N HIS A 64 15.86 -2.13 12.62
CA HIS A 64 15.27 -3.46 12.79
C HIS A 64 15.96 -4.52 11.91
N ILE A 65 16.32 -4.19 10.66
CA ILE A 65 17.07 -5.10 9.78
C ILE A 65 18.45 -5.41 10.36
N LEU A 66 19.15 -4.40 10.88
CA LEU A 66 20.46 -4.59 11.51
C LEU A 66 20.36 -5.50 12.74
N HIS A 67 19.35 -5.29 13.58
CA HIS A 67 19.12 -6.13 14.75
C HIS A 67 18.84 -7.59 14.36
N LEU A 68 17.98 -7.84 13.37
CA LEU A 68 17.69 -9.19 12.89
C LEU A 68 18.93 -9.88 12.31
N ARG A 69 19.74 -9.15 11.52
CA ARG A 69 21.00 -9.69 10.99
C ARG A 69 21.98 -10.04 12.10
N PHE A 70 22.09 -9.18 13.11
CA PHE A 70 22.94 -9.46 14.26
C PHE A 70 22.48 -10.73 15.01
N GLN A 71 21.17 -10.86 15.27
CA GLN A 71 20.61 -12.06 15.91
C GLN A 71 20.93 -13.33 15.12
N LEU A 72 20.75 -13.31 13.80
CA LEU A 72 21.09 -14.44 12.93
C LEU A 72 22.58 -14.75 12.94
N ASN A 73 23.44 -13.73 12.88
CA ASN A 73 24.89 -13.94 12.90
C ASN A 73 25.37 -14.54 14.23
N VAL A 74 24.81 -14.09 15.36
CA VAL A 74 25.12 -14.68 16.68
C VAL A 74 24.63 -16.12 16.73
N LEU A 75 23.40 -16.40 16.31
CA LEU A 75 22.87 -17.76 16.26
C LEU A 75 23.70 -18.67 15.35
N GLN A 76 24.13 -18.16 14.19
CA GLN A 76 24.97 -18.90 13.26
C GLN A 76 26.34 -19.19 13.88
N ALA A 77 27.00 -18.19 14.47
CA ALA A 77 28.28 -18.38 15.13
C ALA A 77 28.19 -19.39 16.29
N LEU A 78 27.10 -19.36 17.06
CA LEU A 78 26.86 -20.36 18.10
C LEU A 78 26.64 -21.75 17.48
N SER A 79 25.82 -21.85 16.43
CA SER A 79 25.61 -23.12 15.71
C SER A 79 26.91 -23.68 15.16
N ASP A 80 27.80 -22.84 14.64
CA ASP A 80 29.10 -23.24 14.09
C ASP A 80 30.09 -23.68 15.19
N ILE A 81 29.90 -23.21 16.44
CA ILE A 81 30.71 -23.65 17.59
C ILE A 81 30.20 -25.00 18.15
N TYR A 82 28.91 -25.28 18.02
CA TYR A 82 28.28 -26.49 18.55
C TYR A 82 28.11 -27.62 17.52
N ASN A 83 28.34 -27.36 16.22
CA ASN A 83 28.54 -28.40 15.19
C ASN A 83 30.02 -28.76 15.06
#